data_AF-A0A328B7A2-F1
#
_entry.id   AF-A0A328B7A2-F1
#
_cell.length_a   1.000
_cell.length_b   1.000
_cell.length_c   1.000
_cell.angle_alpha   90.00
_cell.angle_beta   90.00
_cell.angle_gamma   90.00
#
_symmetry.space_group_name_H-M   'P 1'
#
loop_
_entity.id
_entity.type
_entity.pdbx_description
1 polymer ?
#
loop_
_entity_poly.entity_id
_entity_poly.type
_entity_poly.pdbx_seq_one_letter_code
_entity_poly.pdbx_strand_id
1 'polypeptide(L)'
;MSDRIQELASGGGMPAKRGFGAWIAGRSGRRDYWLWVVPWFVAATAATLASPTLALLFGVPLLLFWIRRLHDLGWSGWLAPLINIAISIVGWIEMGVATAGGGGSGLFQSLVAFAAIIALRVIPGQPRRNEYGPPPGRKPDLAETFT
;
A
#
# COMPACT_ATOMS: atom_id res chain seq x y z
N MET A 1 -41.47 10.51 -8.83
CA MET A 1 -40.28 11.02 -9.53
C MET A 1 -39.35 11.83 -8.62
N SER A 2 -39.87 12.45 -7.55
CA SER A 2 -39.08 13.13 -6.49
C SER A 2 -38.11 12.20 -5.74
N ASP A 3 -38.55 11.00 -5.38
CA ASP A 3 -37.79 10.12 -4.46
C ASP A 3 -36.45 9.65 -5.03
N ARG A 4 -36.39 9.35 -6.33
CA ARG A 4 -35.12 9.01 -7.01
C ARG A 4 -34.15 10.19 -7.04
N ILE A 5 -34.63 11.41 -7.20
CA ILE A 5 -33.76 12.60 -7.20
C ILE A 5 -33.29 12.89 -5.78
N GLN A 6 -34.12 12.68 -4.76
CA GLN A 6 -33.71 12.75 -3.35
C GLN A 6 -32.73 11.64 -2.96
N GLU A 7 -32.90 10.42 -3.46
CA GLU A 7 -31.99 9.29 -3.25
C GLU A 7 -30.63 9.50 -3.95
N LEU A 8 -30.67 10.03 -5.17
CA LEU A 8 -29.48 10.44 -5.92
C LEU A 8 -28.81 11.70 -5.34
N ALA A 9 -29.56 12.59 -4.66
CA ALA A 9 -29.02 13.78 -4.00
C ALA A 9 -28.54 13.50 -2.57
N SER A 10 -28.99 12.41 -1.92
CA SER A 10 -28.62 12.00 -0.56
C SER A 10 -27.48 10.98 -0.49
N GLY A 11 -26.88 10.60 -1.64
CA GLY A 11 -25.71 9.72 -1.67
C GLY A 11 -25.98 8.25 -1.87
N GLY A 12 -27.24 7.84 -2.05
CA GLY A 12 -27.62 6.44 -2.25
C GLY A 12 -27.29 5.88 -3.64
N GLY A 13 -26.93 6.74 -4.60
CA GLY A 13 -27.02 6.44 -6.03
C GLY A 13 -25.91 5.65 -6.70
N MET A 14 -24.69 5.64 -6.16
CA MET A 14 -23.61 4.90 -6.81
C MET A 14 -23.53 3.49 -6.22
N PRO A 15 -23.81 2.43 -7.01
CA PRO A 15 -23.57 1.08 -6.54
C PRO A 15 -22.10 1.00 -6.16
N ALA A 16 -21.83 0.77 -4.87
CA ALA A 16 -20.47 0.53 -4.40
C ALA A 16 -19.89 -0.56 -5.31
N LYS A 17 -18.88 -0.23 -6.12
CA LYS A 17 -18.19 -1.27 -6.89
C LYS A 17 -17.63 -2.24 -5.85
N ARG A 18 -18.24 -3.42 -5.75
CA ARG A 18 -17.86 -4.48 -4.82
C ARG A 18 -16.92 -5.43 -5.56
N GLY A 19 -15.88 -5.90 -4.88
CA GLY A 19 -14.93 -6.87 -5.43
C GLY A 19 -13.48 -6.44 -5.31
N PHE A 20 -12.58 -7.37 -5.64
CA PHE A 20 -11.14 -7.22 -5.46
C PHE A 20 -10.54 -6.05 -6.24
N GLY A 21 -10.95 -5.86 -7.50
CA GLY A 21 -10.46 -4.74 -8.31
C GLY A 21 -10.84 -3.37 -7.73
N ALA A 22 -12.07 -3.23 -7.24
CA ALA A 22 -12.51 -2.02 -6.56
C ALA A 22 -11.80 -1.82 -5.21
N TRP A 23 -11.50 -2.91 -4.51
CA TRP A 23 -10.66 -2.87 -3.31
C TRP A 23 -9.24 -2.40 -3.62
N ILE A 24 -8.57 -2.91 -4.66
CA ILE A 24 -7.22 -2.43 -5.03
C ILE A 24 -7.26 -0.96 -5.46
N ALA A 25 -8.24 -0.58 -6.29
CA ALA A 25 -8.38 0.79 -6.80
C ALA A 25 -8.66 1.82 -5.69
N GLY A 26 -9.19 1.37 -4.55
CA GLY A 26 -9.47 2.22 -3.40
C GLY A 26 -8.22 2.62 -2.59
N ARG A 27 -8.50 3.34 -1.50
CA ARG A 27 -7.48 3.91 -0.61
C ARG A 27 -7.37 3.12 0.69
N SER A 28 -6.17 3.08 1.26
CA SER A 28 -5.91 2.56 2.60
C SER A 28 -5.38 3.67 3.49
N GLY A 29 -6.11 3.97 4.56
CA GLY A 29 -5.67 4.96 5.53
C GLY A 29 -4.45 4.49 6.31
N ARG A 30 -3.85 5.41 7.09
CA ARG A 30 -2.67 5.12 7.89
C ARG A 30 -2.89 3.96 8.87
N ARG A 31 -4.02 3.92 9.57
CA ARG A 31 -4.29 2.87 10.57
C ARG A 31 -4.37 1.49 9.92
N ASP A 32 -5.18 1.37 8.87
CA ASP A 32 -5.33 0.12 8.10
C ASP A 32 -4.00 -0.33 7.52
N TYR A 33 -3.19 0.61 7.01
CA TYR A 33 -1.85 0.31 6.51
C TYR A 33 -0.98 -0.35 7.58
N TRP A 34 -0.94 0.17 8.81
CA TRP A 34 -0.15 -0.42 9.91
C TRP A 34 -0.67 -1.78 10.36
N LEU A 35 -1.99 -1.92 10.44
CA LEU A 35 -2.65 -3.15 10.83
C LEU A 35 -2.23 -4.32 9.91
N TRP A 36 -2.07 -4.04 8.61
CA TRP A 36 -1.75 -5.08 7.63
C TRP A 36 -0.26 -5.20 7.35
N VAL A 37 0.46 -4.09 7.15
CA VAL A 37 1.85 -4.12 6.69
C VAL A 37 2.81 -4.61 7.77
N VAL A 38 2.60 -4.29 9.05
CA VAL A 38 3.54 -4.73 10.11
C VAL A 38 3.51 -6.23 10.33
N PRO A 39 2.35 -6.87 10.58
CA PRO A 39 2.31 -8.32 10.74
C PRO A 39 2.82 -9.03 9.48
N TRP A 40 2.52 -8.47 8.30
CA TRP A 40 2.98 -9.03 7.04
C TRP A 40 4.50 -8.91 6.87
N PHE A 41 5.10 -7.78 7.24
CA PHE A 41 6.54 -7.58 7.22
C PHE A 41 7.24 -8.53 8.19
N VAL A 42 6.73 -8.68 9.41
CA VAL A 42 7.27 -9.63 10.40
C VAL A 42 7.20 -11.06 9.87
N ALA A 43 6.06 -11.46 9.29
CA ALA A 43 5.90 -12.77 8.68
C ALA A 43 6.84 -12.99 7.49
N ALA A 44 7.04 -11.97 6.64
CA ALA A 44 7.98 -12.01 5.52
C ALA A 44 9.43 -12.17 6.01
N THR A 45 9.83 -11.43 7.05
CA THR A 45 11.16 -11.57 7.67
C THR A 45 11.34 -12.97 8.24
N ALA A 46 10.36 -13.50 8.99
CA ALA A 46 10.41 -14.86 9.51
C ALA A 46 10.51 -15.92 8.39
N ALA A 47 9.75 -15.74 7.29
CA ALA A 47 9.81 -16.60 6.13
C ALA A 47 11.20 -16.60 5.48
N THR A 48 11.83 -15.43 5.32
CA THR A 48 13.22 -15.32 4.81
C THR A 48 14.22 -16.09 5.69
N LEU A 49 14.08 -16.01 7.01
CA LEU A 49 14.95 -16.74 7.94
C LEU A 49 14.75 -18.25 7.87
N ALA A 50 13.54 -18.72 7.57
CA ALA A 50 13.24 -20.14 7.41
C ALA A 50 13.68 -20.68 6.03
N SER A 51 13.38 -19.94 4.95
CA SER A 51 13.76 -20.26 3.59
C SER A 51 13.65 -19.01 2.69
N PRO A 52 14.72 -18.59 2.00
CA PRO A 52 14.67 -17.46 1.08
C PRO A 52 13.61 -17.60 -0.02
N THR A 53 13.30 -18.82 -0.46
CA THR A 53 12.29 -19.06 -1.50
C THR A 53 10.86 -18.80 -0.99
N LEU A 54 10.59 -19.03 0.31
CA LEU A 54 9.27 -18.74 0.90
C LEU A 54 8.98 -17.24 0.93
N ALA A 55 10.00 -16.39 1.05
CA ALA A 55 9.85 -14.94 1.05
C ALA A 55 9.20 -14.40 -0.23
N LEU A 56 9.34 -15.09 -1.37
CA LEU A 56 8.72 -14.72 -2.64
C LEU A 56 7.19 -14.65 -2.56
N LEU A 57 6.57 -15.48 -1.71
CA LEU A 57 5.11 -15.51 -1.52
C LEU A 57 4.59 -14.25 -0.82
N PHE A 58 5.45 -13.55 -0.08
CA PHE A 58 5.07 -12.37 0.69
C PHE A 58 5.15 -11.07 -0.10
N GLY A 59 5.85 -11.08 -1.25
CA GLY A 59 6.04 -9.89 -2.08
C GLY A 59 4.74 -9.36 -2.67
N VAL A 60 3.93 -10.22 -3.27
CA VAL A 60 2.70 -9.79 -3.95
C VAL A 60 1.70 -9.13 -3.00
N PRO A 61 1.36 -9.71 -1.83
CA PRO A 61 0.41 -9.04 -0.92
C PRO A 61 0.95 -7.73 -0.35
N LEU A 62 2.27 -7.63 -0.11
CA LEU A 62 2.90 -6.38 0.33
C LEU A 62 2.72 -5.27 -0.71
N LEU A 63 2.90 -5.59 -1.99
CA LEU A 63 2.67 -4.64 -3.09
C LEU A 63 1.23 -4.15 -3.13
N LEU A 64 0.24 -5.02 -2.89
CA LEU A 64 -1.17 -4.63 -2.85
C LEU A 64 -1.46 -3.62 -1.73
N PHE A 65 -0.87 -3.81 -0.54
CA PHE A 65 -1.00 -2.84 0.54
C PHE A 65 -0.32 -1.51 0.22
N TRP A 66 0.83 -1.54 -0.45
CA TRP A 66 1.53 -0.33 -0.88
C TRP A 66 0.77 0.43 -1.96
N ILE A 67 0.20 -0.24 -2.95
CA ILE A 67 -0.66 0.38 -3.98
C ILE A 67 -1.76 1.21 -3.32
N ARG A 68 -2.53 0.59 -2.42
CA ARG A 68 -3.63 1.27 -1.71
C ARG A 68 -3.15 2.42 -0.82
N ARG A 69 -1.93 2.32 -0.28
CA ARG A 69 -1.33 3.39 0.51
C ARG A 69 -0.89 4.57 -0.36
N LEU A 70 -0.29 4.30 -1.51
CA LEU A 70 0.11 5.32 -2.48
C LEU A 70 -1.11 6.07 -3.03
N HIS A 71 -2.20 5.35 -3.31
CA HIS A 71 -3.49 5.96 -3.66
C HIS A 71 -4.00 6.91 -2.56
N ASP A 72 -3.78 6.59 -1.28
CA ASP A 72 -4.16 7.47 -0.17
C ASP A 72 -3.31 8.76 -0.12
N LEU A 73 -2.07 8.71 -0.62
CA LEU A 73 -1.21 9.87 -0.83
C LEU A 73 -1.54 10.64 -2.12
N GLY A 74 -2.41 10.09 -2.97
CA GLY A 74 -2.73 10.62 -4.30
C GLY A 74 -1.61 10.38 -5.32
N TRP A 75 -0.82 9.32 -5.12
CA TRP A 75 0.21 8.88 -6.05
C TRP A 75 -0.23 7.62 -6.79
N SER A 76 0.39 7.39 -7.95
CA SER A 76 0.17 6.18 -8.75
C SER A 76 0.57 4.91 -8.01
N GLY A 77 -0.30 3.90 -8.04
CA GLY A 77 0.00 2.56 -7.51
C GLY A 77 1.20 1.89 -8.17
N TRP A 78 1.59 2.30 -9.39
CA TRP A 78 2.78 1.81 -10.07
C TRP A 78 4.09 2.14 -9.36
N LEU A 79 4.09 3.10 -8.42
CA LEU A 79 5.25 3.35 -7.58
C LEU A 79 5.53 2.16 -6.64
N ALA A 80 4.55 1.32 -6.29
CA ALA A 80 4.79 0.18 -5.40
C ALA A 80 5.79 -0.84 -5.97
N PRO A 81 5.62 -1.37 -7.19
CA PRO A 81 6.62 -2.26 -7.78
C PRO A 81 7.95 -1.53 -8.05
N LEU A 82 7.95 -0.24 -8.37
CA LEU A 82 9.20 0.53 -8.54
C LEU A 82 10.00 0.65 -7.24
N ILE A 83 9.33 0.93 -6.12
CA ILE A 83 9.97 0.94 -4.78
C ILE A 83 10.52 -0.45 -4.46
N ASN A 84 9.75 -1.51 -4.75
CA ASN A 84 10.20 -2.89 -4.50
C ASN A 84 11.43 -3.28 -5.35
N ILE A 85 11.46 -2.89 -6.63
CA ILE A 85 12.62 -3.06 -7.51
C ILE A 85 13.81 -2.27 -6.98
N ALA A 86 13.63 -1.01 -6.57
CA ALA A 86 14.70 -0.19 -6.01
C ALA A 86 15.32 -0.83 -4.75
N ILE A 87 14.49 -1.32 -3.83
CA ILE A 87 14.95 -2.06 -2.63
C ILE A 87 15.70 -3.35 -3.03
N SER A 88 15.21 -4.05 -4.06
CA SER A 88 15.86 -5.26 -4.54
C SER A 88 17.23 -4.97 -5.16
N ILE A 89 17.36 -3.92 -5.97
CA ILE A 89 18.63 -3.48 -6.57
C ILE A 89 19.66 -3.18 -5.47
N VAL A 90 19.24 -2.48 -4.40
CA VAL A 90 20.09 -2.22 -3.23
C VAL A 90 20.60 -3.54 -2.61
N GLY A 91 19.71 -4.53 -2.43
CA GLY A 91 20.12 -5.87 -1.97
C GLY A 91 21.06 -6.62 -2.92
N TRP A 92 20.91 -6.49 -4.24
CA TRP A 92 21.83 -7.08 -5.22
C TRP A 92 23.22 -6.43 -5.17
N ILE A 93 23.28 -5.11 -5.07
CA ILE A 93 24.54 -4.37 -4.91
C ILE A 93 25.23 -4.81 -3.61
N GLU A 94 24.49 -4.88 -2.51
CA GLU A 94 24.99 -5.38 -1.23
C GLU A 94 25.52 -6.79 -1.34
N MET A 95 24.79 -7.70 -1.99
CA MET A 95 25.25 -9.06 -2.19
C MET A 95 26.56 -9.09 -2.97
N GLY A 96 26.69 -8.35 -4.07
CA GLY A 96 27.92 -8.25 -4.85
C GLY A 96 29.10 -7.70 -4.04
N VAL A 97 28.87 -6.67 -3.21
CA VAL A 97 29.89 -6.09 -2.32
C VAL A 97 30.23 -7.03 -1.15
N ALA A 98 29.24 -7.68 -0.54
CA ALA A 98 29.40 -8.58 0.60
C ALA A 98 30.04 -9.92 0.21
N THR A 99 29.84 -10.41 -1.02
CA THR A 99 30.58 -11.58 -1.53
C THR A 99 32.07 -11.30 -1.71
N ALA A 100 32.48 -10.03 -1.78
CA ALA A 100 33.89 -9.63 -1.73
C ALA A 100 34.42 -9.42 -0.30
N GLY A 101 33.57 -9.37 0.74
CA GLY A 101 33.93 -8.95 2.10
C GLY A 101 33.45 -9.85 3.26
N GLY A 102 32.66 -10.89 3.01
CA GLY A 102 32.26 -11.88 4.02
C GLY A 102 31.20 -11.42 5.01
N GLY A 103 29.92 -11.52 4.63
CA GLY A 103 28.80 -11.68 5.56
C GLY A 103 28.06 -10.39 5.96
N GLY A 104 26.81 -10.23 5.52
CA GLY A 104 25.92 -9.18 6.06
C GLY A 104 24.64 -8.84 5.28
N SER A 105 24.40 -9.41 4.10
CA SER A 105 23.40 -8.87 3.16
C SER A 105 21.93 -8.93 3.62
N GLY A 106 21.50 -9.91 4.41
CA GLY A 106 20.07 -10.10 4.73
C GLY A 106 19.48 -9.11 5.75
N LEU A 107 20.27 -8.70 6.75
CA LEU A 107 19.78 -7.83 7.83
C LEU A 107 19.70 -6.37 7.38
N PHE A 108 20.70 -5.89 6.65
CA PHE A 108 20.71 -4.52 6.15
C PHE A 108 19.59 -4.29 5.13
N GLN A 109 19.37 -5.23 4.19
CA GLN A 109 18.23 -5.18 3.28
C GLN A 109 16.88 -5.13 4.01
N SER A 110 16.76 -5.82 5.14
CA SER A 110 15.56 -5.75 5.99
C SER A 110 15.37 -4.36 6.61
N LEU A 111 16.46 -3.67 6.98
CA LEU A 111 16.42 -2.28 7.48
C LEU A 111 16.00 -1.30 6.39
N VAL A 112 16.50 -1.46 5.16
CA VAL A 112 16.10 -0.62 4.00
C VAL A 112 14.61 -0.79 3.71
N ALA A 113 14.12 -2.03 3.67
CA ALA A 113 12.70 -2.31 3.49
C ALA A 113 11.85 -1.73 4.62
N PHE A 114 12.31 -1.84 5.87
CA PHE A 114 11.63 -1.26 7.03
C PHE A 114 11.60 0.27 6.97
N ALA A 115 12.69 0.92 6.55
CA ALA A 115 12.74 2.36 6.35
C ALA A 115 11.72 2.84 5.31
N ALA A 116 11.54 2.11 4.21
CA ALA A 116 10.52 2.41 3.20
C ALA A 116 9.09 2.32 3.78
N ILE A 117 8.81 1.30 4.61
CA ILE A 117 7.52 1.15 5.31
C ILE A 117 7.27 2.34 6.26
N ILE A 118 8.30 2.77 6.99
CA ILE A 118 8.23 3.93 7.88
C ILE A 118 8.03 5.22 7.07
N ALA A 119 8.72 5.40 5.94
CA ALA A 119 8.53 6.55 5.06
C ALA A 119 7.08 6.65 4.58
N LEU A 120 6.48 5.54 4.13
CA LEU A 120 5.07 5.49 3.72
C LEU A 120 4.10 5.69 4.89
N ARG A 121 4.51 5.43 6.13
CA ARG A 121 3.74 5.83 7.32
C ARG A 121 3.70 7.32 7.48
N VAL A 122 4.85 7.99 7.56
CA VAL A 122 4.92 9.33 8.15
C VAL A 122 4.16 10.37 7.35
N ILE A 123 4.00 10.16 6.04
CA ILE A 123 3.27 11.05 5.14
C ILE A 123 1.76 10.97 5.41
N PRO A 124 1.07 12.06 5.79
CA PRO A 124 -0.39 12.03 5.97
C PRO A 124 -1.09 11.76 4.63
N GLY A 125 -2.19 10.99 4.69
CA GLY A 125 -3.05 10.78 3.52
C GLY A 125 -3.80 12.06 3.15
N GLN A 126 -4.31 12.13 1.92
CA GLN A 126 -5.07 13.29 1.47
C GLN A 126 -6.41 13.39 2.21
N PRO A 127 -6.74 14.52 2.85
CA PRO A 127 -7.94 14.63 3.69
C PRO A 127 -9.24 14.70 2.87
N ARG A 128 -9.14 15.05 1.59
CA ARG A 128 -10.26 15.16 0.65
C ARG A 128 -10.31 13.96 -0.30
N ARG A 129 -11.39 13.88 -1.07
CA ARG A 129 -11.52 12.94 -2.19
C ARG A 129 -10.39 13.18 -3.21
N ASN A 130 -9.88 12.10 -3.79
CA ASN A 130 -8.96 12.15 -4.92
C ASN A 130 -9.41 11.19 -6.03
N GLU A 131 -8.61 11.02 -7.08
CA GLU A 131 -8.92 10.15 -8.21
C GLU A 131 -9.16 8.68 -7.83
N TYR A 132 -8.59 8.23 -6.71
CA TYR A 132 -8.73 6.87 -6.17
C TYR A 132 -9.92 6.72 -5.19
N GLY A 133 -10.68 7.80 -4.98
CA GLY A 133 -11.93 7.78 -4.22
C GLY A 133 -11.93 8.58 -2.92
N PRO A 134 -12.98 8.40 -2.09
CA PRO A 134 -13.15 9.14 -0.85
C PRO A 134 -12.08 8.78 0.19
N PRO A 135 -11.80 9.68 1.15
CA PRO A 135 -10.84 9.39 2.21
C PRO A 135 -11.27 8.15 3.03
N PRO A 136 -10.32 7.31 3.44
CA PRO A 136 -10.60 6.07 4.15
C PRO A 136 -11.30 6.35 5.48
N GLY A 137 -12.36 5.58 5.75
CA GLY A 137 -13.18 5.72 6.97
C GLY A 137 -14.28 6.80 6.90
N ARG A 138 -14.38 7.57 5.80
CA ARG A 138 -15.46 8.55 5.61
C ARG A 138 -16.49 8.00 4.62
N LYS A 139 -17.78 8.13 4.94
CA LYS A 139 -18.86 7.82 3.99
C LYS A 139 -18.78 8.83 2.82
N PRO A 140 -19.01 8.39 1.56
CA PRO A 140 -19.02 9.30 0.43
C PRO A 140 -20.16 10.32 0.61
N ASP A 141 -19.79 11.58 0.83
CA ASP A 141 -20.73 12.70 0.83
C ASP A 141 -20.79 13.28 -0.59
N LEU A 142 -21.98 13.34 -1.17
CA LEU A 142 -22.17 13.86 -2.53
C LEU A 142 -21.90 15.35 -2.64
N ALA A 143 -22.05 16.11 -1.55
CA ALA A 143 -21.78 17.54 -1.54
C ALA A 143 -20.32 17.84 -1.97
N GLU A 144 -19.38 16.96 -1.63
CA GLU A 144 -17.95 17.08 -2.00
C GLU A 144 -17.66 16.67 -3.46
N THR A 145 -18.65 16.22 -4.23
CA THR A 145 -18.46 15.79 -5.64
C THR A 145 -18.71 16.91 -6.65
N PHE A 146 -19.38 17.99 -6.25
CA PHE A 146 -19.81 19.07 -7.13
C PHE A 146 -19.08 20.41 -6.89
N THR A 147 -18.00 20.41 -6.08
CA THR A 147 -17.14 21.56 -5.77
C THR A 147 -15.73 21.32 -6.24
#